data_AF-A0A1G8LYQ8-F1
#
_entry.id   AF-A0A1G8LYQ8-F1
#
_cell.length_a   1.000
_cell.length_b   1.000
_cell.length_c   1.000
_cell.angle_alpha   90.00
_cell.angle_beta   90.00
_cell.angle_gamma   90.00
#
_symmetry.space_group_name_H-M   'P 1'
#
loop_
_entity.id
_entity.type
_entity.pdbx_description
1 polymer ?
#
loop_
_entity_poly.entity_id
_entity_poly.type
_entity_poly.pdbx_seq_one_letter_code
_entity_poly.pdbx_strand_id
1 'polypeptide(L)'
;MFNFWKRSHPQRIDNNTTFHKIEEHPESVSQEVTSPQRLPVVSTIVRDSSQLLRGSKLRFTEDVHYNLDLIKNLIPTPELVAETISLGSLAPKEVLLIYLGNIANPGIIAEIKQRLRTIKARTLYESSYIQRNIEDSTLSPFPQVEVSERPDVAVSALFQGRAVIILDGSPDVLLAPSTFFDLMDTPDDVSSRWFFAASFFKIARYIMLLLAGCLPGFYIAILSYHPEMVPTRLLLLILDSREGTPFPVYFEVFLMMGVSEAFRMMLIRMPSLMGSSVALFSGITLLIAGLYTNTIGGVLVIVVTLTVMSSFAIPDYDLRTAIRMIQFLTMIVSSFLGLFGFALTFFLICIHLSTLKSFGIPYMAPLATMELRAWGHTLLRENSKEMPMDDTYKPQNPLKGKGG
;
A
#
# COMPACT_ATOMS: atom_id res chain seq x y z
N MET A 1 -61.98 35.10 26.86
CA MET A 1 -61.97 34.16 28.01
C MET A 1 -61.17 34.81 29.14
N PHE A 2 -61.51 34.54 30.40
CA PHE A 2 -61.16 35.40 31.55
C PHE A 2 -59.71 35.27 32.06
N ASN A 3 -59.26 36.35 32.73
CA ASN A 3 -58.04 36.44 33.53
C ASN A 3 -57.97 35.35 34.62
N PHE A 4 -56.75 35.00 35.07
CA PHE A 4 -56.43 35.09 36.51
C PHE A 4 -54.93 35.34 36.75
N TRP A 5 -54.63 35.92 37.92
CA TRP A 5 -53.40 36.65 38.24
C TRP A 5 -52.74 36.07 39.49
N LYS A 6 -51.40 35.93 39.54
CA LYS A 6 -50.61 36.24 40.75
C LYS A 6 -49.09 36.28 40.54
N ARG A 7 -48.46 37.26 41.19
CA ARG A 7 -47.01 37.46 41.37
C ARG A 7 -46.56 36.91 42.73
N SER A 8 -45.28 36.53 42.88
CA SER A 8 -44.38 37.09 43.91
C SER A 8 -42.92 36.60 43.77
N HIS A 9 -42.00 37.30 44.43
CA HIS A 9 -40.53 37.26 44.27
C HIS A 9 -39.80 36.31 45.27
N PRO A 10 -38.45 36.17 45.21
CA PRO A 10 -37.75 34.97 45.71
C PRO A 10 -37.13 35.11 47.12
N GLN A 11 -36.69 33.97 47.64
CA GLN A 11 -35.71 33.79 48.71
C GLN A 11 -34.84 32.59 48.32
N ARG A 12 -33.61 32.35 48.75
CA ARG A 12 -32.47 33.03 49.41
C ARG A 12 -31.64 31.84 49.94
N ILE A 13 -30.32 31.89 49.79
CA ILE A 13 -29.42 30.80 50.18
C ILE A 13 -29.39 30.66 51.71
N ASP A 14 -29.40 29.41 52.21
CA ASP A 14 -28.85 29.08 53.53
C ASP A 14 -27.87 27.90 53.42
N ASN A 15 -26.70 28.07 54.03
CA ASN A 15 -25.72 27.01 54.23
C ASN A 15 -26.05 26.25 55.52
N ASN A 16 -25.98 24.93 55.52
CA ASN A 16 -25.44 24.22 56.69
C ASN A 16 -24.93 22.82 56.35
N THR A 17 -23.71 22.55 56.80
CA THR A 17 -23.00 21.27 56.71
C THR A 17 -23.41 20.32 57.83
N THR A 18 -23.50 19.02 57.53
CA THR A 18 -23.42 17.98 58.56
C THR A 18 -22.47 16.88 58.09
N PHE A 19 -21.37 16.69 58.83
CA PHE A 19 -20.42 15.61 58.60
C PHE A 19 -20.94 14.31 59.23
N HIS A 20 -20.76 13.18 58.55
CA HIS A 20 -20.71 11.86 59.18
C HIS A 20 -19.30 11.29 59.05
N LYS A 21 -18.67 11.01 60.20
CA LYS A 21 -17.42 10.25 60.35
C LYS A 21 -17.68 9.17 61.41
N ILE A 22 -17.32 7.92 61.09
CA ILE A 22 -17.22 6.70 61.92
C ILE A 22 -16.97 5.59 60.87
N GLU A 23 -16.01 4.67 60.94
CA GLU A 23 -14.94 4.38 61.91
C GLU A 23 -13.76 3.70 61.16
N GLU A 24 -12.55 3.71 61.72
CA GLU A 24 -11.41 2.91 61.22
C GLU A 24 -11.30 1.61 62.01
N HIS A 25 -11.06 0.47 61.35
CA HIS A 25 -10.13 -0.55 61.84
C HIS A 25 -9.61 -1.45 60.69
N PRO A 26 -8.44 -2.10 60.86
CA PRO A 26 -7.46 -2.14 59.78
C PRO A 26 -7.02 -3.55 59.33
N GLU A 27 -6.78 -3.73 58.04
CA GLU A 27 -5.87 -4.76 57.55
C GLU A 27 -4.93 -4.19 56.48
N SER A 28 -3.64 -4.49 56.65
CA SER A 28 -2.56 -4.01 55.81
C SER A 28 -2.51 -4.75 54.48
N VAL A 29 -2.78 -4.05 53.38
CA VAL A 29 -2.35 -4.48 52.05
C VAL A 29 -1.46 -3.40 51.46
N SER A 30 -0.15 -3.65 51.49
CA SER A 30 0.85 -2.86 50.78
C SER A 30 0.65 -3.04 49.27
N GLN A 31 -0.21 -2.23 48.66
CA GLN A 31 -0.23 -2.12 47.20
C GLN A 31 1.02 -1.34 46.77
N GLU A 32 1.94 -2.02 46.10
CA GLU A 32 2.92 -1.37 45.25
C GLU A 32 2.18 -0.43 44.30
N VAL A 33 2.53 0.86 44.33
CA VAL A 33 2.07 1.81 43.34
C VAL A 33 2.82 1.52 42.05
N THR A 34 2.39 0.48 41.33
CA THR A 34 2.77 0.27 39.94
C THR A 34 2.32 1.51 39.18
N SER A 35 3.30 2.30 38.72
CA SER A 35 3.03 3.52 37.96
C SER A 35 2.06 3.19 36.82
N PRO A 36 0.97 3.95 36.65
CA PRO A 36 -0.05 3.60 35.67
C PRO A 36 0.60 3.59 34.28
N GLN A 37 0.65 2.40 33.67
CA GLN A 37 1.04 2.27 32.28
C GLN A 37 0.15 3.21 31.47
N ARG A 38 0.75 4.23 30.85
CA ARG A 38 0.09 5.10 29.89
C ARG A 38 -0.20 4.29 28.63
N LEU A 39 -1.21 3.43 28.69
CA LEU A 39 -1.82 2.87 27.50
C LEU A 39 -2.31 4.06 26.66
N PRO A 40 -1.83 4.24 25.41
CA PRO A 40 -2.28 5.36 24.60
C PRO A 40 -3.79 5.26 24.36
N VAL A 41 -4.45 6.42 24.41
CA VAL A 41 -5.92 6.59 24.36
C VAL A 41 -6.52 5.88 23.12
N VAL A 42 -5.74 5.77 22.05
CA VAL A 42 -6.06 5.12 20.77
C VAL A 42 -6.51 3.66 20.90
N SER A 43 -6.19 2.96 22.00
CA SER A 43 -6.70 1.60 22.26
C SER A 43 -8.23 1.48 22.34
N THR A 44 -8.95 2.60 22.45
CA THR A 44 -10.42 2.70 22.58
C THR A 44 -11.18 2.97 21.28
N ILE A 45 -10.53 3.24 20.15
CA ILE A 45 -11.24 3.41 18.86
C ILE A 45 -11.82 2.05 18.45
N VAL A 46 -13.11 2.04 18.09
CA VAL A 46 -13.82 0.83 17.63
C VAL A 46 -13.09 0.26 16.42
N ARG A 47 -12.51 -0.92 16.61
CA ARG A 47 -11.73 -1.62 15.58
C ARG A 47 -12.70 -2.20 14.56
N ASP A 48 -12.63 -1.76 13.30
CA ASP A 48 -13.33 -2.42 12.20
C ASP A 48 -12.84 -3.87 12.09
N SER A 49 -13.65 -4.80 12.61
CA SER A 49 -13.35 -6.22 12.74
C SER A 49 -13.47 -6.99 11.43
N SER A 50 -13.72 -6.29 10.33
CA SER A 50 -14.22 -6.81 9.05
C SER A 50 -13.16 -7.05 7.98
N GLN A 51 -11.91 -6.57 8.14
CA GLN A 51 -10.89 -6.62 7.08
C GLN A 51 -9.69 -7.55 7.31
N LEU A 52 -9.50 -8.10 8.51
CA LEU A 52 -8.39 -9.02 8.82
C LEU A 52 -8.90 -10.43 9.08
N LEU A 53 -8.70 -11.34 8.12
CA LEU A 53 -8.98 -12.77 8.31
C LEU A 53 -8.07 -13.37 9.40
N ARG A 54 -6.78 -13.01 9.39
CA ARG A 54 -5.73 -13.36 10.37
C ARG A 54 -4.63 -12.29 10.33
N GLY A 55 -3.78 -12.21 11.36
CA GLY A 55 -2.61 -11.30 11.40
C GLY A 55 -2.59 -10.36 12.61
N SER A 56 -1.59 -9.48 12.65
CA SER A 56 -1.48 -8.47 13.71
C SER A 56 -2.61 -7.44 13.60
N LYS A 57 -3.11 -6.99 14.75
CA LYS A 57 -4.07 -5.87 14.87
C LYS A 57 -3.41 -4.58 15.35
N LEU A 58 -2.09 -4.58 15.52
CA LEU A 58 -1.32 -3.39 15.84
C LEU A 58 -1.15 -2.54 14.56
N ARG A 59 -1.13 -1.23 14.74
CA ARG A 59 -0.79 -0.22 13.72
C ARG A 59 0.19 0.76 14.35
N PHE A 60 1.00 1.40 13.53
CA PHE A 60 1.79 2.56 13.96
C PHE A 60 0.87 3.76 14.26
N THR A 61 1.38 4.72 15.03
CA THR A 61 0.71 5.98 15.37
C THR A 61 1.62 7.15 15.02
N GLU A 62 1.16 8.38 15.25
CA GLU A 62 1.95 9.59 15.03
C GLU A 62 3.11 9.77 16.04
N ASP A 63 3.15 8.99 17.13
CA ASP A 63 4.16 9.08 18.18
C ASP A 63 5.38 8.19 17.85
N VAL A 64 6.51 8.83 17.56
CA VAL A 64 7.76 8.17 17.17
C VAL A 64 8.33 7.26 18.27
N HIS A 65 8.15 7.59 19.55
CA HIS A 65 8.63 6.77 20.67
C HIS A 65 7.72 5.56 20.90
N TYR A 66 6.40 5.72 20.80
CA TYR A 66 5.46 4.60 20.82
C TYR A 66 5.78 3.58 19.72
N ASN A 67 6.01 4.06 18.48
CA ASN A 67 6.37 3.21 17.35
C ASN A 67 7.68 2.45 17.57
N LEU A 68 8.70 3.12 18.13
CA LEU A 68 9.97 2.51 18.48
C LEU A 68 9.82 1.41 19.54
N ASP A 69 9.09 1.68 20.61
CA ASP A 69 8.86 0.71 21.68
C ASP A 69 7.98 -0.46 21.21
N LEU A 70 7.05 -0.22 20.29
CA LEU A 70 6.29 -1.26 19.61
C LEU A 70 7.21 -2.20 18.83
N ILE A 71 8.18 -1.68 18.07
CA ILE A 71 9.18 -2.49 17.35
C ILE A 71 10.09 -3.26 18.34
N LYS A 72 10.60 -2.62 19.40
CA LYS A 72 11.41 -3.29 20.44
C LYS A 72 10.66 -4.45 21.11
N ASN A 73 9.36 -4.29 21.36
CA ASN A 73 8.51 -5.34 21.95
C ASN A 73 8.29 -6.52 21.00
N LEU A 74 8.29 -6.29 19.67
CA LEU A 74 8.21 -7.35 18.66
C LEU A 74 9.56 -8.00 18.35
N ILE A 75 10.67 -7.25 18.50
CA ILE A 75 12.04 -7.73 18.29
C ILE A 75 12.88 -7.47 19.57
N PRO A 76 12.76 -8.32 20.60
CA PRO A 76 13.52 -8.17 21.84
C PRO A 76 14.97 -8.68 21.67
N THR A 77 15.75 -8.03 20.82
CA THR A 77 17.16 -8.36 20.56
C THR A 77 18.08 -7.15 20.78
N PRO A 78 19.33 -7.37 21.26
CA PRO A 78 20.32 -6.29 21.41
C PRO A 78 20.93 -5.84 20.07
N GLU A 79 20.62 -6.54 18.98
CA GLU A 79 21.13 -6.25 17.62
C GLU A 79 20.29 -5.19 16.88
N LEU A 80 19.14 -4.81 17.46
CA LEU A 80 18.28 -3.74 16.97
C LEU A 80 18.93 -2.38 17.24
N VAL A 81 19.45 -1.76 16.19
CA VAL A 81 20.02 -0.42 16.23
C VAL A 81 18.92 0.58 15.86
N ALA A 82 18.74 1.61 16.69
CA ALA A 82 17.89 2.76 16.39
C ALA A 82 18.74 4.05 16.50
N GLU A 83 18.82 4.80 15.40
CA GLU A 83 19.53 6.08 15.33
C GLU A 83 18.54 7.23 15.14
N THR A 84 18.55 8.18 16.09
CA THR A 84 17.83 9.44 15.98
C THR A 84 18.59 10.42 15.09
N ILE A 85 17.88 10.98 14.09
CA ILE A 85 18.34 12.04 13.19
C ILE A 85 17.34 13.19 13.29
N SER A 86 17.81 14.42 13.48
CA SER A 86 16.95 15.61 13.44
C SER A 86 16.97 16.25 12.06
N LEU A 87 15.81 16.45 11.44
CA LEU A 87 15.66 17.03 10.10
C LEU A 87 14.67 18.21 10.11
N GLY A 88 14.98 19.27 9.35
CA GLY A 88 14.16 20.48 9.23
C GLY A 88 14.87 21.74 9.74
N SER A 89 14.92 22.81 8.94
CA SER A 89 15.65 24.04 9.29
C SER A 89 14.86 25.07 10.11
N LEU A 90 13.52 25.02 10.07
CA LEU A 90 12.62 25.96 10.75
C LEU A 90 11.88 25.29 11.92
N ALA A 91 11.41 24.07 11.69
CA ALA A 91 10.84 23.20 12.71
C ALA A 91 11.54 21.85 12.60
N PRO A 92 12.59 21.58 13.40
CA PRO A 92 13.27 20.31 13.39
C PRO A 92 12.34 19.22 13.94
N LYS A 93 12.19 18.13 13.19
CA LYS A 93 11.49 16.91 13.61
C LYS A 93 12.45 15.78 13.89
N GLU A 94 12.04 14.86 14.75
CA GLU A 94 12.76 13.61 14.98
C GLU A 94 12.46 12.61 13.85
N VAL A 95 13.52 11.96 13.35
CA VAL A 95 13.45 10.84 12.41
C VAL A 95 14.27 9.69 12.99
N LEU A 96 13.64 8.54 13.21
CA LEU A 96 14.34 7.32 13.61
C LEU A 96 14.70 6.51 12.38
N LEU A 97 15.96 6.08 12.30
CA LEU A 97 16.44 5.04 11.40
C LEU A 97 16.69 3.76 12.21
N ILE A 98 15.94 2.70 11.94
CA ILE A 98 15.97 1.44 12.67
C ILE A 98 16.42 0.32 11.73
N TYR A 99 17.38 -0.51 12.17
CA TYR A 99 17.89 -1.66 11.41
C TYR A 99 18.49 -2.73 12.33
N LEU A 100 18.60 -3.97 11.84
CA LEU A 100 19.31 -5.05 12.54
C LEU A 100 20.80 -5.05 12.14
N GLY A 101 21.68 -4.72 13.07
CA GLY A 101 23.11 -4.45 12.79
C GLY A 101 23.93 -5.65 12.31
N ASN A 102 23.43 -6.87 12.50
CA ASN A 102 24.04 -8.13 12.07
C ASN A 102 23.57 -8.62 10.69
N ILE A 103 22.39 -8.19 10.22
CA ILE A 103 21.76 -8.64 8.96
C ILE A 103 21.85 -7.54 7.89
N ALA A 104 21.61 -6.28 8.26
CA ALA A 104 21.55 -5.17 7.31
C ALA A 104 22.93 -4.86 6.70
N ASN A 105 22.98 -4.68 5.38
CA ASN A 105 24.21 -4.35 4.68
C ASN A 105 24.70 -2.94 5.07
N PRO A 106 25.90 -2.78 5.66
CA PRO A 106 26.39 -1.50 6.16
C PRO A 106 26.58 -0.45 5.07
N GLY A 107 26.81 -0.85 3.81
CA GLY A 107 26.90 0.08 2.68
C GLY A 107 25.57 0.75 2.37
N ILE A 108 24.48 -0.03 2.38
CA ILE A 108 23.11 0.46 2.15
C ILE A 108 22.67 1.36 3.30
N ILE A 109 22.95 0.95 4.55
CA ILE A 109 22.68 1.78 5.74
C ILE A 109 23.45 3.11 5.70
N ALA A 110 24.71 3.11 5.25
CA ALA A 110 25.48 4.34 5.06
C ALA A 110 24.88 5.24 3.97
N GLU A 111 24.43 4.66 2.85
CA GLU A 111 23.75 5.38 1.78
C GLU A 111 22.43 6.02 2.24
N ILE A 112 21.58 5.27 2.96
CA ILE A 112 20.34 5.81 3.56
C ILE A 112 20.66 6.99 4.49
N LYS A 113 21.64 6.84 5.40
CA LYS A 113 22.09 7.94 6.29
C LYS A 113 22.60 9.15 5.52
N GLN A 114 23.33 8.94 4.42
CA GLN A 114 23.80 10.02 3.56
C GLN A 114 22.63 10.77 2.92
N ARG A 115 21.67 10.05 2.31
CA ARG A 115 20.49 10.66 1.68
C ARG A 115 19.65 11.45 2.69
N LEU A 116 19.35 10.86 3.86
CA LEU A 116 18.62 11.54 4.94
C LEU A 116 19.32 12.85 5.37
N ARG A 117 20.65 12.85 5.51
CA ARG A 117 21.43 14.07 5.86
C ARG A 117 21.46 15.13 4.75
N THR A 118 21.18 14.77 3.49
CA THR A 118 21.10 15.75 2.39
C THR A 118 19.76 16.48 2.28
N ILE A 119 18.73 16.07 3.04
CA ILE A 119 17.37 16.64 2.98
C ILE A 119 17.36 18.08 3.51
N LYS A 120 17.27 19.06 2.60
CA LYS A 120 17.18 20.51 2.90
C LYS A 120 15.73 20.99 2.97
N ALA A 121 14.91 20.34 3.77
CA ALA A 121 13.52 20.77 4.02
C ALA A 121 13.47 21.86 5.10
N ARG A 122 12.55 22.83 4.98
CA ARG A 122 12.28 23.80 6.06
C ARG A 122 11.57 23.14 7.25
N THR A 123 10.65 22.24 6.95
CA THR A 123 9.94 21.38 7.89
C THR A 123 9.50 20.12 7.13
N LEU A 124 9.25 19.03 7.85
CA LEU A 124 8.71 17.79 7.30
C LEU A 124 7.28 17.60 7.85
N TYR A 125 6.27 17.59 6.99
CA TYR A 125 4.90 17.35 7.44
C TYR A 125 4.61 15.87 7.58
N GLU A 126 4.85 15.10 6.51
CA GLU A 126 4.58 13.66 6.40
C GLU A 126 5.84 12.88 5.98
N SER A 127 5.85 11.56 6.22
CA SER A 127 6.86 10.63 5.72
C SER A 127 7.05 10.70 4.20
N SER A 128 5.98 11.02 3.45
CA SER A 128 5.99 11.23 1.99
C SER A 128 6.99 12.30 1.52
N TYR A 129 7.38 13.25 2.37
CA TYR A 129 8.46 14.20 2.08
C TYR A 129 9.85 13.55 2.14
N ILE A 130 10.06 12.62 3.08
CA ILE A 130 11.33 11.88 3.18
C ILE A 130 11.44 10.95 1.98
N GLN A 131 10.40 10.15 1.70
CA GLN A 131 10.30 9.23 0.55
C GLN A 131 10.83 9.87 -0.74
N ARG A 132 10.22 10.97 -1.19
CA ARG A 132 10.60 11.68 -2.44
C ARG A 132 12.01 12.27 -2.45
N ASN A 133 12.68 12.43 -1.29
CA ASN A 133 14.06 12.93 -1.22
C ASN A 133 15.10 11.81 -1.06
N ILE A 134 14.69 10.58 -0.70
CA ILE A 134 15.61 9.44 -0.55
C ILE A 134 15.59 8.48 -1.75
N GLU A 135 14.62 8.59 -2.67
CA GLU A 135 14.57 7.78 -3.90
C GLU A 135 15.66 8.15 -4.92
N ASP A 136 16.19 7.16 -5.63
CA ASP A 136 17.16 7.30 -6.73
C ASP A 136 16.57 7.97 -7.97
N SER A 137 15.27 7.78 -8.22
CA SER A 137 14.64 8.20 -9.48
C SER A 137 13.26 8.78 -9.24
N THR A 138 13.22 10.00 -8.72
CA THR A 138 11.99 10.76 -8.39
C THR A 138 11.04 11.04 -9.56
N LEU A 139 11.49 10.84 -10.80
CA LEU A 139 10.66 10.92 -12.02
C LEU A 139 10.11 9.54 -12.46
N SER A 140 10.58 8.44 -11.88
CA SER A 140 10.02 7.10 -12.09
C SER A 140 8.61 7.06 -11.51
N PRO A 141 7.61 6.51 -12.22
CA PRO A 141 6.30 6.28 -11.63
C PRO A 141 6.34 5.14 -10.59
N PHE A 142 7.33 4.25 -10.66
CA PHE A 142 7.48 3.13 -9.74
C PHE A 142 8.15 3.56 -8.43
N PRO A 143 7.52 3.30 -7.27
CA PRO A 143 8.11 3.61 -5.97
C PRO A 143 9.34 2.73 -5.71
N GLN A 144 10.33 3.28 -5.03
CA GLN A 144 11.56 2.55 -4.65
C GLN A 144 11.67 2.32 -3.14
N VAL A 145 10.69 2.83 -2.39
CA VAL A 145 10.53 2.73 -0.95
C VAL A 145 9.10 2.27 -0.71
N GLU A 146 8.94 1.24 0.12
CA GLU A 146 7.61 0.73 0.49
C GLU A 146 7.09 1.52 1.70
N VAL A 147 5.81 1.88 1.69
CA VAL A 147 5.15 2.62 2.76
C VAL A 147 4.22 1.69 3.52
N SER A 148 4.30 1.67 4.85
CA SER A 148 3.46 0.79 5.67
C SER A 148 3.04 1.42 6.99
N GLU A 149 1.76 1.28 7.31
CA GLU A 149 1.17 1.57 8.62
C GLU A 149 1.17 0.32 9.56
N ARG A 150 1.73 -0.81 9.08
CA ARG A 150 1.65 -2.11 9.75
C ARG A 150 3.00 -2.55 10.36
N PRO A 151 3.07 -2.76 11.69
CA PRO A 151 4.29 -3.21 12.35
C PRO A 151 4.75 -4.63 11.99
N ASP A 152 3.85 -5.54 11.61
CA ASP A 152 4.24 -6.89 11.20
C ASP A 152 5.02 -6.90 9.87
N VAL A 153 4.67 -5.99 8.95
CA VAL A 153 5.42 -5.76 7.71
C VAL A 153 6.78 -5.14 8.00
N ALA A 154 6.85 -4.10 8.84
CA ALA A 154 8.12 -3.46 9.22
C ALA A 154 9.09 -4.42 9.92
N VAL A 155 8.59 -5.29 10.81
CA VAL A 155 9.40 -6.33 11.46
C VAL A 155 9.90 -7.36 10.45
N SER A 156 9.05 -7.78 9.50
CA SER A 156 9.48 -8.67 8.40
C SER A 156 10.60 -8.04 7.56
N ALA A 157 10.49 -6.74 7.24
CA ALA A 157 11.50 -6.00 6.50
C ALA A 157 12.84 -5.90 7.26
N LEU A 158 12.81 -5.68 8.58
CA LEU A 158 14.02 -5.70 9.42
C LEU A 158 14.72 -7.06 9.36
N PHE A 159 13.98 -8.17 9.46
CA PHE A 159 14.54 -9.52 9.34
C PHE A 159 15.05 -9.88 7.93
N GLN A 160 14.54 -9.20 6.88
CA GLN A 160 15.10 -9.27 5.53
C GLN A 160 16.39 -8.45 5.37
N GLY A 161 16.79 -7.64 6.35
CA GLY A 161 17.98 -6.77 6.28
C GLY A 161 17.71 -5.38 5.71
N ARG A 162 16.44 -5.00 5.54
CA ARG A 162 16.00 -3.65 5.15
C ARG A 162 15.97 -2.73 6.38
N ALA A 163 15.99 -1.42 6.16
CA ALA A 163 15.86 -0.42 7.21
C ALA A 163 14.43 0.15 7.28
N VAL A 164 14.02 0.52 8.49
CA VAL A 164 12.76 1.22 8.78
C VAL A 164 13.08 2.67 9.10
N ILE A 165 12.40 3.61 8.47
CA ILE A 165 12.51 5.05 8.73
C ILE A 165 11.16 5.55 9.24
N ILE A 166 11.15 6.17 10.42
CA ILE A 166 9.95 6.69 11.09
C ILE A 166 10.12 8.19 11.28
N LEU A 167 9.11 8.98 10.89
CA LEU A 167 9.06 10.43 11.11
C LEU A 167 8.08 10.75 12.25
N ASP A 168 8.49 11.59 13.17
CA ASP A 168 7.62 12.10 14.23
C ASP A 168 6.40 12.87 13.67
N GLY A 169 5.21 12.59 14.20
CA GLY A 169 3.94 13.14 13.71
C GLY A 169 3.43 12.50 12.41
N SER A 170 3.87 11.30 12.03
CA SER A 170 3.42 10.56 10.84
C SER A 170 3.10 9.10 11.20
N PRO A 171 1.91 8.56 10.88
CA PRO A 171 1.56 7.18 11.22
C PRO A 171 2.18 6.14 10.27
N ASP A 172 2.64 6.55 9.09
CA ASP A 172 3.28 5.68 8.10
C ASP A 172 4.79 5.58 8.29
N VAL A 173 5.33 4.37 8.27
CA VAL A 173 6.78 4.10 8.24
C VAL A 173 7.24 3.78 6.82
N LEU A 174 8.48 4.15 6.51
CA LEU A 174 9.12 3.88 5.22
C LEU A 174 10.08 2.70 5.34
N LEU A 175 10.05 1.78 4.38
CA LEU A 175 10.85 0.56 4.35
C LEU A 175 11.80 0.60 3.14
N ALA A 176 13.09 0.76 3.40
CA ALA A 176 14.11 1.03 2.38
C ALA A 176 15.36 0.15 2.56
N PRO A 177 15.99 -0.34 1.47
CA PRO A 177 15.50 -0.39 0.08
C PRO A 177 14.20 -1.22 -0.07
N SER A 178 13.63 -1.22 -1.28
CA SER A 178 12.48 -2.03 -1.66
C SER A 178 12.61 -2.49 -3.11
N THR A 179 12.30 -3.76 -3.39
CA THR A 179 12.15 -4.29 -4.75
C THR A 179 10.67 -4.32 -5.16
N PHE A 180 10.43 -4.48 -6.45
CA PHE A 180 9.10 -4.75 -6.99
C PHE A 180 8.40 -5.97 -6.37
N PHE A 181 9.17 -6.99 -5.97
CA PHE A 181 8.60 -8.20 -5.37
C PHE A 181 8.13 -7.97 -3.94
N ASP A 182 8.81 -7.10 -3.17
CA ASP A 182 8.35 -6.70 -1.83
C ASP A 182 7.00 -5.97 -1.90
N LEU A 183 6.86 -5.02 -2.82
CA LEU A 183 5.62 -4.25 -3.07
C LEU A 183 4.44 -5.11 -3.55
N MET A 184 4.73 -6.33 -4.02
CA MET A 184 3.74 -7.31 -4.49
C MET A 184 3.46 -8.41 -3.45
N ASP A 185 4.19 -8.47 -2.34
CA ASP A 185 3.95 -9.41 -1.23
C ASP A 185 2.89 -8.86 -0.27
N THR A 186 2.26 -9.75 0.51
CA THR A 186 1.25 -9.37 1.52
C THR A 186 1.48 -10.07 2.86
N PRO A 187 1.16 -9.40 3.99
CA PRO A 187 1.18 -10.06 5.30
C PRO A 187 0.16 -11.21 5.40
N ASP A 188 -0.90 -11.16 4.60
CA ASP A 188 -1.92 -12.21 4.55
C ASP A 188 -1.38 -13.53 3.98
N ASP A 189 -0.43 -13.50 3.03
CA ASP A 189 0.28 -14.69 2.53
C ASP A 189 1.03 -15.40 3.67
N VAL A 190 1.69 -14.61 4.52
CA VAL A 190 2.45 -15.10 5.69
C VAL A 190 1.52 -15.76 6.71
N SER A 191 0.28 -15.25 6.83
CA SER A 191 -0.74 -15.80 7.73
C SER A 191 -1.41 -17.09 7.24
N SER A 192 -1.24 -17.44 5.96
CA SER A 192 -1.88 -18.59 5.34
C SER A 192 -1.25 -19.91 5.81
N ARG A 193 -2.08 -20.79 6.39
CA ARG A 193 -1.66 -22.15 6.76
C ARG A 193 -1.27 -22.98 5.53
N TRP A 194 -1.94 -22.77 4.39
CA TRP A 194 -1.68 -23.58 3.20
C TRP A 194 -0.73 -22.85 2.25
N PHE A 195 0.51 -23.27 2.35
CA PHE A 195 1.61 -22.89 1.48
C PHE A 195 1.26 -22.88 -0.03
N PHE A 196 0.60 -23.95 -0.49
CA PHE A 196 -0.02 -24.11 -1.81
C PHE A 196 -0.82 -22.86 -2.24
N ALA A 197 -1.77 -22.46 -1.39
CA ALA A 197 -2.68 -21.36 -1.67
C ALA A 197 -1.97 -20.00 -1.71
N ALA A 198 -1.01 -19.74 -0.82
CA ALA A 198 -0.26 -18.48 -0.82
C ALA A 198 0.49 -18.27 -2.15
N SER A 199 1.19 -19.30 -2.63
CA SER A 199 1.90 -19.25 -3.92
C SER A 199 0.93 -19.06 -5.10
N PHE A 200 -0.23 -19.73 -5.07
CA PHE A 200 -1.29 -19.56 -6.08
C PHE A 200 -1.83 -18.12 -6.12
N PHE A 201 -2.16 -17.53 -4.97
CA PHE A 201 -2.64 -16.14 -4.91
C PHE A 201 -1.57 -15.10 -5.25
N LYS A 202 -0.28 -15.40 -5.00
CA LYS A 202 0.84 -14.58 -5.46
C LYS A 202 0.94 -14.58 -6.99
N ILE A 203 0.91 -15.76 -7.64
CA ILE A 203 0.88 -15.87 -9.11
C ILE A 203 -0.36 -15.16 -9.70
N ALA A 204 -1.54 -15.34 -9.09
CA ALA A 204 -2.76 -14.66 -9.52
C ALA A 204 -2.61 -13.12 -9.49
N ARG A 205 -1.94 -12.55 -8.48
CA ARG A 205 -1.67 -11.10 -8.42
C ARG A 205 -0.73 -10.62 -9.52
N TYR A 206 0.28 -11.39 -9.92
CA TYR A 206 1.11 -11.02 -11.08
C TYR A 206 0.32 -11.05 -12.40
N ILE A 207 -0.61 -12.00 -12.57
CA ILE A 207 -1.54 -12.01 -13.72
C ILE A 207 -2.45 -10.78 -13.67
N MET A 208 -3.03 -10.45 -12.52
CA MET A 208 -3.88 -9.27 -12.34
C MET A 208 -3.11 -7.96 -12.59
N LEU A 209 -1.85 -7.84 -12.17
CA LEU A 209 -1.00 -6.69 -12.46
C LEU A 209 -0.84 -6.48 -13.97
N LEU A 210 -0.56 -7.55 -14.72
CA LEU A 210 -0.45 -7.50 -16.19
C LEU A 210 -1.79 -7.09 -16.83
N LEU A 211 -2.91 -7.66 -16.38
CA LEU A 211 -4.24 -7.27 -16.86
C LEU A 211 -4.54 -5.80 -16.57
N ALA A 212 -4.26 -5.31 -15.35
CA ALA A 212 -4.50 -3.93 -14.96
C ALA A 212 -3.75 -2.92 -15.85
N GLY A 213 -2.47 -3.16 -16.13
CA GLY A 213 -1.65 -2.25 -16.95
C GLY A 213 -1.84 -2.40 -18.47
N CYS A 214 -2.16 -3.61 -18.96
CA CYS A 214 -2.08 -3.94 -20.38
C CYS A 214 -3.44 -4.13 -21.05
N LEU A 215 -4.46 -4.64 -20.35
CA LEU A 215 -5.69 -5.15 -20.98
C LEU A 215 -6.45 -4.11 -21.83
N PRO A 216 -6.63 -2.83 -21.41
CA PRO A 216 -7.33 -1.84 -22.23
C PRO A 216 -6.54 -1.43 -23.47
N GLY A 217 -5.23 -1.23 -23.35
CA GLY A 217 -4.35 -0.91 -24.49
C GLY A 217 -4.33 -2.04 -25.52
N PHE A 218 -4.26 -3.29 -25.04
CA PHE A 218 -4.34 -4.50 -25.86
C PHE A 218 -5.70 -4.63 -26.57
N TYR A 219 -6.81 -4.36 -25.88
CA TYR A 219 -8.15 -4.36 -26.46
C TYR A 219 -8.29 -3.32 -27.59
N ILE A 220 -7.82 -2.08 -27.37
CA ILE A 220 -7.77 -1.03 -28.41
C ILE A 220 -6.93 -1.50 -29.60
N ALA A 221 -5.71 -2.00 -29.34
CA ALA A 221 -4.77 -2.42 -30.36
C ALA A 221 -5.33 -3.52 -31.28
N ILE A 222 -5.94 -4.55 -30.71
CA ILE A 222 -6.53 -5.65 -31.50
C ILE A 222 -7.75 -5.16 -32.26
N LEU A 223 -8.76 -4.60 -31.58
CA LEU A 223 -10.05 -4.38 -32.23
C LEU A 223 -10.02 -3.23 -33.25
N SER A 224 -9.07 -2.29 -33.12
CA SER A 224 -8.93 -1.15 -34.05
C SER A 224 -8.01 -1.45 -35.25
N TYR A 225 -7.03 -2.36 -35.12
CA TYR A 225 -6.00 -2.58 -36.16
C TYR A 225 -5.85 -4.03 -36.63
N HIS A 226 -6.14 -5.02 -35.78
CA HIS A 226 -5.93 -6.44 -36.08
C HIS A 226 -7.11 -7.33 -35.61
N PRO A 227 -8.36 -7.04 -36.03
CA PRO A 227 -9.54 -7.82 -35.60
C PRO A 227 -9.45 -9.30 -36.02
N GLU A 228 -8.70 -9.62 -37.06
CA GLU A 228 -8.45 -10.99 -37.55
C GLU A 228 -7.72 -11.89 -36.53
N MET A 229 -7.02 -11.31 -35.54
CA MET A 229 -6.40 -12.09 -34.46
C MET A 229 -7.43 -12.63 -33.44
N VAL A 230 -8.66 -12.11 -33.47
CA VAL A 230 -9.75 -12.56 -32.60
C VAL A 230 -10.41 -13.80 -33.22
N PRO A 231 -10.60 -14.91 -32.48
CA PRO A 231 -11.35 -16.05 -32.97
C PRO A 231 -12.73 -15.64 -33.50
N THR A 232 -13.10 -16.06 -34.71
CA THR A 232 -14.26 -15.51 -35.45
C THR A 232 -15.57 -15.50 -34.64
N ARG A 233 -15.81 -16.53 -33.81
CA ARG A 233 -16.98 -16.59 -32.91
C ARG A 233 -17.02 -15.45 -31.90
N LEU A 234 -15.86 -15.08 -31.34
CA LEU A 234 -15.73 -14.00 -30.37
C LEU A 234 -15.75 -12.63 -31.06
N LEU A 235 -15.19 -12.52 -32.27
CA LEU A 235 -15.30 -11.30 -33.08
C LEU A 235 -16.75 -11.00 -33.46
N LEU A 236 -17.52 -12.01 -33.90
CA LEU A 236 -18.94 -11.85 -34.20
C LEU A 236 -19.74 -11.39 -32.97
N LEU A 237 -19.47 -11.96 -31.78
CA LEU A 237 -20.10 -11.53 -30.53
C LEU A 237 -19.73 -10.08 -30.18
N ILE A 238 -18.48 -9.65 -30.41
CA ILE A 238 -18.08 -8.25 -30.24
C ILE A 238 -18.86 -7.34 -31.21
N LEU A 239 -18.94 -7.70 -32.49
CA LEU A 239 -19.62 -6.90 -33.52
C LEU A 239 -21.13 -6.76 -33.24
N ASP A 240 -21.78 -7.86 -32.88
CA ASP A 240 -23.18 -7.91 -32.44
C ASP A 240 -23.40 -7.01 -31.20
N SER A 241 -22.52 -7.13 -30.18
CA SER A 241 -22.55 -6.26 -28.99
C SER A 241 -22.20 -4.79 -29.25
N ARG A 242 -21.86 -4.42 -30.49
CA ARG A 242 -21.54 -3.06 -30.94
C ARG A 242 -22.52 -2.52 -31.97
N GLU A 243 -23.53 -3.29 -32.38
CA GLU A 243 -24.51 -2.87 -33.38
C GLU A 243 -25.31 -1.66 -32.88
N GLY A 244 -24.99 -0.47 -33.40
CA GLY A 244 -25.60 0.80 -32.96
C GLY A 244 -24.74 1.66 -32.03
N THR A 245 -23.54 1.23 -31.63
CA THR A 245 -22.60 2.09 -30.88
C THR A 245 -22.12 3.26 -31.75
N PRO A 246 -22.23 4.53 -31.30
CA PRO A 246 -21.95 5.69 -32.15
C PRO A 246 -20.47 6.11 -32.18
N PHE A 247 -19.59 5.39 -31.45
CA PHE A 247 -18.22 5.82 -31.18
C PHE A 247 -17.18 4.80 -31.69
N PRO A 248 -15.96 5.26 -32.04
CA PRO A 248 -14.86 4.36 -32.33
C PRO A 248 -14.30 3.72 -31.05
N VAL A 249 -13.78 2.49 -31.18
CA VAL A 249 -13.28 1.64 -30.08
C VAL A 249 -12.43 2.40 -29.07
N TYR A 250 -11.40 3.12 -29.53
CA TYR A 250 -10.49 3.85 -28.64
C TYR A 250 -11.22 4.89 -27.78
N PHE A 251 -12.19 5.62 -28.36
CA PHE A 251 -12.94 6.65 -27.64
C PHE A 251 -13.85 6.05 -26.58
N GLU A 252 -14.55 4.96 -26.89
CA GLU A 252 -15.36 4.23 -25.90
C GLU A 252 -14.50 3.76 -24.72
N VAL A 253 -13.31 3.20 -24.99
CA VAL A 253 -12.41 2.70 -23.95
C VAL A 253 -11.89 3.86 -23.09
N PHE A 254 -11.49 4.99 -23.68
CA PHE A 254 -11.08 6.17 -22.92
C PHE A 254 -12.22 6.73 -22.05
N LEU A 255 -13.43 6.83 -22.59
CA LEU A 255 -14.60 7.31 -21.87
C LEU A 255 -14.91 6.38 -20.68
N MET A 256 -15.03 5.08 -20.93
CA MET A 256 -15.39 4.10 -19.91
C MET A 256 -14.31 3.95 -18.84
N MET A 257 -13.03 4.04 -19.21
CA MET A 257 -11.92 4.09 -18.25
C MET A 257 -11.88 5.39 -17.44
N GLY A 258 -12.16 6.55 -18.07
CA GLY A 258 -12.25 7.83 -17.38
C GLY A 258 -13.38 7.85 -16.34
N VAL A 259 -14.54 7.28 -16.70
CA VAL A 259 -15.68 7.11 -15.80
C VAL A 259 -15.33 6.18 -14.63
N SER A 260 -14.65 5.06 -14.87
CA SER A 260 -14.27 4.14 -13.78
C SER A 260 -13.26 4.74 -12.81
N GLU A 261 -12.30 5.54 -13.30
CA GLU A 261 -11.36 6.28 -12.45
C GLU A 261 -12.04 7.42 -11.66
N ALA A 262 -13.04 8.08 -12.25
CA ALA A 262 -13.89 9.04 -11.54
C ALA A 262 -14.66 8.39 -10.38
N PHE A 263 -15.24 7.21 -10.60
CA PHE A 263 -15.86 6.42 -9.53
C PHE A 263 -14.84 6.01 -8.46
N ARG A 264 -13.63 5.56 -8.83
CA ARG A 264 -12.57 5.22 -7.86
C ARG A 264 -12.20 6.43 -6.98
N MET A 265 -12.04 7.61 -7.58
CA MET A 265 -11.76 8.86 -6.86
C MET A 265 -12.89 9.27 -5.90
N MET A 266 -14.14 8.95 -6.22
CA MET A 266 -15.28 9.11 -5.32
C MET A 266 -15.19 8.11 -4.15
N LEU A 267 -15.00 6.82 -4.43
CA LEU A 267 -15.02 5.76 -3.42
C LEU A 267 -13.99 5.94 -2.30
N ILE A 268 -12.77 6.38 -2.63
CA ILE A 268 -11.69 6.57 -1.63
C ILE A 268 -11.94 7.77 -0.70
N ARG A 269 -12.82 8.70 -1.09
CA ARG A 269 -13.21 9.85 -0.27
C ARG A 269 -14.50 9.62 0.52
N MET A 270 -15.16 8.48 0.33
CA MET A 270 -16.39 8.13 1.06
C MET A 270 -16.04 7.44 2.38
N PRO A 271 -16.73 7.77 3.49
CA PRO A 271 -16.58 7.04 4.76
C PRO A 271 -16.84 5.54 4.58
N SER A 272 -16.07 4.68 5.28
CA SER A 272 -16.13 3.22 5.16
C SER A 272 -17.55 2.65 5.28
N LEU A 273 -18.35 3.22 6.18
CA LEU A 273 -19.76 2.90 6.45
C LEU A 273 -20.70 3.09 5.23
N MET A 274 -20.37 3.98 4.30
CA MET A 274 -21.16 4.25 3.08
C MET A 274 -20.47 3.74 1.81
N GLY A 275 -19.15 3.58 1.83
CA GLY A 275 -18.35 3.21 0.65
C GLY A 275 -18.76 1.89 -0.01
N SER A 276 -19.13 0.87 0.77
CA SER A 276 -19.56 -0.44 0.25
C SER A 276 -20.88 -0.35 -0.53
N SER A 277 -21.90 0.32 0.04
CA SER A 277 -23.18 0.56 -0.62
C SER A 277 -23.01 1.41 -1.89
N VAL A 278 -22.22 2.49 -1.82
CA VAL A 278 -21.94 3.36 -2.98
C VAL A 278 -21.18 2.61 -4.08
N ALA A 279 -20.21 1.76 -3.74
CA ALA A 279 -19.51 0.89 -4.70
C ALA A 279 -20.46 -0.08 -5.40
N LEU A 280 -21.37 -0.72 -4.66
CA LEU A 280 -22.36 -1.63 -5.22
C LEU A 280 -23.32 -0.91 -6.16
N PHE A 281 -23.91 0.21 -5.73
CA PHE A 281 -24.83 0.98 -6.56
C PHE A 281 -24.15 1.57 -7.79
N SER A 282 -22.97 2.17 -7.66
CA SER A 282 -22.24 2.73 -8.82
C SER A 282 -21.84 1.66 -9.84
N GLY A 283 -21.31 0.51 -9.40
CA GLY A 283 -20.92 -0.58 -10.29
C GLY A 283 -22.10 -1.15 -11.08
N ILE A 284 -23.23 -1.38 -10.39
CA ILE A 284 -24.47 -1.85 -11.03
C ILE A 284 -25.04 -0.78 -11.97
N THR A 285 -25.13 0.48 -11.54
CA THR A 285 -25.65 1.58 -12.37
C THR A 285 -24.80 1.79 -13.62
N LEU A 286 -23.48 1.75 -13.52
CA LEU A 286 -22.57 1.90 -14.66
C LEU A 286 -22.74 0.75 -15.67
N LEU A 287 -22.84 -0.49 -15.18
CA LEU A 287 -23.01 -1.67 -16.02
C LEU A 287 -24.39 -1.68 -16.73
N ILE A 288 -25.46 -1.36 -16.00
CA ILE A 288 -26.82 -1.22 -16.55
C ILE A 288 -26.87 -0.06 -17.56
N ALA A 289 -26.36 1.12 -17.22
CA ALA A 289 -26.40 2.28 -18.12
C ALA A 289 -25.63 2.04 -19.42
N GLY A 290 -24.46 1.40 -19.38
CA GLY A 290 -23.69 1.05 -20.57
C GLY A 290 -24.45 0.10 -21.50
N LEU A 291 -25.03 -0.98 -20.94
CA LEU A 291 -25.72 -2.02 -21.71
C LEU A 291 -27.07 -1.54 -22.27
N TYR A 292 -27.92 -0.87 -21.48
CA TYR A 292 -29.28 -0.50 -21.91
C TYR A 292 -29.34 0.71 -22.84
N THR A 293 -28.31 1.58 -22.85
CA THR A 293 -28.25 2.72 -23.77
C THR A 293 -27.65 2.37 -25.13
N ASN A 294 -27.10 1.16 -25.29
CA ASN A 294 -26.34 0.70 -26.46
C ASN A 294 -25.25 1.69 -26.93
N THR A 295 -24.77 2.54 -26.02
CA THR A 295 -23.77 3.59 -26.32
C THR A 295 -22.34 3.06 -26.19
N ILE A 296 -22.17 1.96 -25.43
CA ILE A 296 -20.89 1.32 -25.12
C ILE A 296 -21.07 -0.19 -25.32
N GLY A 297 -20.19 -0.83 -26.10
CA GLY A 297 -20.34 -2.25 -26.40
C GLY A 297 -20.22 -3.15 -25.17
N GLY A 298 -21.09 -4.17 -25.06
CA GLY A 298 -21.17 -5.00 -23.85
C GLY A 298 -19.87 -5.71 -23.47
N VAL A 299 -19.07 -6.13 -24.46
CA VAL A 299 -17.74 -6.74 -24.21
C VAL A 299 -16.75 -5.74 -23.62
N LEU A 300 -16.83 -4.46 -24.00
CA LEU A 300 -15.98 -3.41 -23.42
C LEU A 300 -16.29 -3.18 -21.94
N VAL A 301 -17.57 -3.25 -21.54
CA VAL A 301 -17.96 -3.16 -20.12
C VAL A 301 -17.26 -4.25 -19.32
N ILE A 302 -17.26 -5.50 -19.81
CA ILE A 302 -16.57 -6.63 -19.17
C ILE A 302 -15.05 -6.38 -19.08
N VAL A 303 -14.42 -5.90 -20.16
CA VAL A 303 -12.99 -5.59 -20.18
C VAL A 303 -12.61 -4.52 -19.16
N VAL A 304 -13.37 -3.43 -19.06
CA VAL A 304 -13.11 -2.37 -18.08
C VAL A 304 -13.36 -2.86 -16.66
N THR A 305 -14.47 -3.57 -16.39
CA THR A 305 -14.75 -4.14 -15.07
C THR A 305 -13.63 -5.08 -14.62
N LEU A 306 -13.17 -5.99 -15.50
CA LEU A 306 -12.05 -6.88 -15.21
C LEU A 306 -10.78 -6.08 -14.89
N THR A 307 -10.42 -5.09 -15.72
CA THR A 307 -9.23 -4.25 -15.51
C THR A 307 -9.26 -3.52 -14.16
N VAL A 308 -10.41 -2.95 -13.79
CA VAL A 308 -10.61 -2.26 -12.52
C VAL A 308 -10.45 -3.23 -11.34
N MET A 309 -11.10 -4.41 -11.41
CA MET A 309 -10.97 -5.46 -10.39
C MET A 309 -9.52 -5.96 -10.26
N SER A 310 -8.83 -6.14 -11.39
CA SER A 310 -7.41 -6.51 -11.43
C SER A 310 -6.51 -5.46 -10.76
N SER A 311 -6.82 -4.17 -10.89
CA SER A 311 -6.07 -3.09 -10.22
C SER A 311 -6.16 -3.19 -8.69
N PHE A 312 -7.30 -3.62 -8.14
CA PHE A 312 -7.46 -3.81 -6.69
C PHE A 312 -6.65 -4.98 -6.11
N ALA A 313 -6.14 -5.89 -6.95
CA ALA A 313 -5.29 -7.01 -6.52
C ALA A 313 -3.84 -6.61 -6.22
N ILE A 314 -3.39 -5.43 -6.68
CA ILE A 314 -2.04 -4.90 -6.43
C ILE A 314 -1.97 -4.41 -4.97
N PRO A 315 -1.15 -4.99 -4.07
CA PRO A 315 -1.21 -4.67 -2.65
C PRO A 315 -0.85 -3.22 -2.34
N ASP A 316 0.35 -2.80 -2.77
CA ASP A 316 0.88 -1.47 -2.51
C ASP A 316 0.11 -0.36 -3.25
N TYR A 317 -0.09 0.77 -2.57
CA TYR A 317 -0.90 1.89 -3.06
C TYR A 317 -0.17 2.71 -4.15
N ASP A 318 1.13 2.94 -3.97
CA ASP A 318 1.94 3.75 -4.88
C ASP A 318 2.18 2.98 -6.19
N LEU A 319 2.55 1.69 -6.10
CA LEU A 319 2.64 0.77 -7.25
C LEU A 319 1.30 0.65 -7.99
N ARG A 320 0.17 0.52 -7.27
CA ARG A 320 -1.15 0.52 -7.90
C ARG A 320 -1.44 1.82 -8.64
N THR A 321 -0.91 2.95 -8.16
CA THR A 321 -1.06 4.27 -8.80
C THR A 321 -0.14 4.40 -10.02
N ALA A 322 1.09 3.90 -9.93
CA ALA A 322 2.05 3.80 -11.03
C ALA A 322 1.46 3.03 -12.22
N ILE A 323 0.92 1.84 -11.96
CA ILE A 323 0.34 0.95 -12.98
C ILE A 323 -0.88 1.60 -13.66
N ARG A 324 -1.70 2.38 -12.93
CA ARG A 324 -2.82 3.12 -13.52
C ARG A 324 -2.36 4.27 -14.43
N MET A 325 -1.30 5.00 -14.08
CA MET A 325 -0.71 6.00 -14.99
C MET A 325 -0.17 5.35 -16.27
N ILE A 326 0.49 4.20 -16.12
CA ILE A 326 1.03 3.41 -17.23
C ILE A 326 -0.08 2.84 -18.10
N GLN A 327 -1.21 2.42 -17.53
CA GLN A 327 -2.39 1.95 -18.25
C GLN A 327 -2.96 3.02 -19.20
N PHE A 328 -3.03 4.29 -18.77
CA PHE A 328 -3.41 5.38 -19.68
C PHE A 328 -2.35 5.63 -20.76
N LEU A 329 -1.06 5.51 -20.44
CA LEU A 329 0.02 5.60 -21.43
C LEU A 329 -0.07 4.48 -22.49
N THR A 330 -0.26 3.21 -22.08
CA THR A 330 -0.41 2.08 -23.00
C THR A 330 -1.64 2.26 -23.89
N MET A 331 -2.77 2.76 -23.35
CA MET A 331 -3.95 3.11 -24.14
C MET A 331 -3.67 4.19 -25.18
N ILE A 332 -2.98 5.28 -24.82
CA ILE A 332 -2.64 6.38 -25.74
C ILE A 332 -1.78 5.86 -26.89
N VAL A 333 -0.67 5.19 -26.59
CA VAL A 333 0.26 4.71 -27.63
C VAL A 333 -0.38 3.62 -28.50
N SER A 334 -1.19 2.72 -27.92
CA SER A 334 -1.94 1.70 -28.67
C SER A 334 -3.04 2.28 -29.56
N SER A 335 -3.58 3.47 -29.23
CA SER A 335 -4.59 4.15 -30.05
C SER A 335 -4.01 4.79 -31.31
N PHE A 336 -2.71 5.14 -31.32
CA PHE A 336 -2.04 5.72 -32.48
C PHE A 336 -1.28 4.68 -33.33
N LEU A 337 -0.70 3.67 -32.69
CA LEU A 337 0.24 2.72 -33.30
C LEU A 337 -0.24 1.26 -33.22
N GLY A 338 -1.47 1.01 -32.78
CA GLY A 338 -2.06 -0.32 -32.68
C GLY A 338 -1.23 -1.31 -31.86
N LEU A 339 -1.13 -2.54 -32.35
CA LEU A 339 -0.38 -3.62 -31.68
C LEU A 339 1.13 -3.34 -31.60
N PHE A 340 1.69 -2.61 -32.56
CA PHE A 340 3.09 -2.16 -32.48
C PHE A 340 3.27 -1.17 -31.32
N GLY A 341 2.35 -0.23 -31.14
CA GLY A 341 2.34 0.71 -30.02
C GLY A 341 2.22 0.02 -28.66
N PHE A 342 1.33 -0.96 -28.56
CA PHE A 342 1.19 -1.80 -27.39
C PHE A 342 2.51 -2.52 -27.04
N ALA A 343 3.09 -3.24 -28.01
CA ALA A 343 4.34 -3.98 -27.81
C ALA A 343 5.51 -3.05 -27.46
N LEU A 344 5.65 -1.91 -28.14
CA LEU A 344 6.67 -0.90 -27.84
C LEU A 344 6.55 -0.41 -26.39
N THR A 345 5.35 -0.05 -25.95
CA THR A 345 5.13 0.45 -24.58
C THR A 345 5.43 -0.64 -23.55
N PHE A 346 5.00 -1.88 -23.81
CA PHE A 346 5.31 -3.04 -22.95
C PHE A 346 6.82 -3.25 -22.79
N PHE A 347 7.59 -3.27 -23.88
CA PHE A 347 9.04 -3.41 -23.82
C PHE A 347 9.72 -2.22 -23.13
N LEU A 348 9.27 -0.99 -23.36
CA LEU A 348 9.80 0.19 -22.66
C LEU A 348 9.58 0.11 -21.14
N ILE A 349 8.43 -0.38 -20.68
CA ILE A 349 8.16 -0.65 -19.27
C ILE A 349 9.14 -1.70 -18.73
N CYS A 350 9.29 -2.85 -19.41
CA CYS A 350 10.22 -3.91 -19.00
C CYS A 350 11.68 -3.44 -18.90
N ILE A 351 12.13 -2.63 -19.87
CA ILE A 351 13.48 -2.02 -19.87
C ILE A 351 13.61 -1.09 -18.66
N HIS A 352 12.66 -0.17 -18.45
CA HIS A 352 12.69 0.76 -17.32
C HIS A 352 12.78 0.02 -15.97
N LEU A 353 11.91 -0.98 -15.75
CA LEU A 353 11.93 -1.84 -14.57
C LEU A 353 13.31 -2.48 -14.34
N SER A 354 13.91 -3.03 -15.40
CA SER A 354 15.21 -3.72 -15.34
C SER A 354 16.38 -2.77 -15.09
N THR A 355 16.27 -1.50 -15.50
CA THR A 355 17.30 -0.47 -15.25
C THR A 355 17.18 0.22 -13.90
N LEU A 356 15.99 0.19 -13.27
CA LEU A 356 15.70 0.89 -12.02
C LEU A 356 16.48 0.25 -10.85
N LYS A 357 16.90 1.10 -9.91
CA LYS A 357 17.59 0.68 -8.68
C LYS A 357 16.95 1.34 -7.45
N SER A 358 17.07 0.69 -6.31
CA SER A 358 16.70 1.18 -4.98
C SER A 358 17.92 1.02 -4.07
N PHE A 359 18.59 2.13 -3.72
CA PHE A 359 19.79 2.16 -2.85
C PHE A 359 20.86 1.14 -3.31
N GLY A 360 21.23 1.23 -4.58
CA GLY A 360 22.21 0.35 -5.24
C GLY A 360 21.68 -1.02 -5.69
N ILE A 361 20.61 -1.54 -5.10
CA ILE A 361 20.02 -2.85 -5.46
C ILE A 361 19.17 -2.73 -6.74
N PRO A 362 19.26 -3.66 -7.72
CA PRO A 362 18.35 -3.71 -8.86
C PRO A 362 16.89 -3.88 -8.42
N TYR A 363 15.98 -3.03 -8.89
CA TYR A 363 14.56 -3.05 -8.48
C TYR A 363 13.82 -4.35 -8.89
N MET A 364 14.34 -5.02 -9.92
CA MET A 364 13.91 -6.35 -10.37
C MET A 364 14.68 -7.51 -9.71
N ALA A 365 15.49 -7.30 -8.67
CA ALA A 365 16.07 -8.43 -7.92
C ALA A 365 14.96 -9.26 -7.25
N PRO A 366 15.03 -10.61 -7.24
CA PRO A 366 16.13 -11.46 -7.73
C PRO A 366 16.02 -11.89 -9.22
N LEU A 367 15.00 -11.45 -9.95
CA LEU A 367 14.82 -11.75 -11.38
C LEU A 367 16.01 -11.24 -12.21
N ALA A 368 16.45 -10.00 -11.95
CA ALA A 368 17.55 -9.35 -12.66
C ALA A 368 18.96 -9.83 -12.25
N THR A 369 19.12 -10.39 -11.06
CA THR A 369 20.43 -10.91 -10.59
C THR A 369 20.67 -12.37 -10.95
N MET A 370 19.67 -13.05 -11.54
CA MET A 370 19.69 -14.48 -11.90
C MET A 370 20.07 -15.42 -10.73
N GLU A 371 19.83 -14.99 -9.48
CA GLU A 371 20.11 -15.81 -8.30
C GLU A 371 19.04 -16.91 -8.14
N LEU A 372 19.23 -18.03 -8.86
CA LEU A 372 18.27 -19.16 -8.92
C LEU A 372 17.82 -19.70 -7.55
N ARG A 373 18.59 -19.46 -6.47
CA ARG A 373 18.18 -19.81 -5.10
C ARG A 373 17.10 -18.87 -4.54
N ALA A 374 17.20 -17.57 -4.80
CA ALA A 374 16.21 -16.58 -4.35
C ALA A 374 14.87 -16.73 -5.10
N TRP A 375 14.90 -17.11 -6.39
CA TRP A 375 13.71 -17.38 -7.19
C TRP A 375 12.74 -18.38 -6.55
N GLY A 376 13.30 -19.41 -5.89
CA GLY A 376 12.54 -20.39 -5.14
C GLY A 376 11.63 -19.72 -4.11
N HIS A 377 12.18 -18.85 -3.25
CA HIS A 377 11.41 -18.24 -2.17
C HIS A 377 10.51 -17.08 -2.62
N THR A 378 10.91 -16.29 -3.62
CA THR A 378 10.09 -15.18 -4.12
C THR A 378 8.79 -15.66 -4.78
N LEU A 379 8.85 -16.73 -5.58
CA LEU A 379 7.69 -17.26 -6.32
C LEU A 379 7.02 -18.47 -5.64
N LEU A 380 7.81 -19.32 -4.97
CA LEU A 380 7.42 -20.60 -4.37
C LEU A 380 8.04 -20.81 -2.96
N ARG A 381 8.17 -19.73 -2.16
CA ARG A 381 8.38 -19.55 -0.69
C ARG A 381 9.06 -20.64 0.22
N GLU A 382 8.87 -21.94 0.01
CA GLU A 382 9.25 -23.11 0.84
C GLU A 382 8.63 -23.28 2.25
N ASN A 383 8.74 -24.49 2.80
CA ASN A 383 8.24 -24.95 4.10
C ASN A 383 8.99 -24.27 5.26
N SER A 384 8.24 -23.80 6.26
CA SER A 384 8.69 -22.86 7.29
C SER A 384 9.52 -23.48 8.43
N LYS A 385 10.48 -24.36 8.12
CA LYS A 385 11.46 -24.86 9.11
C LYS A 385 12.52 -23.81 9.43
N GLU A 386 12.89 -23.02 8.44
CA GLU A 386 13.77 -21.85 8.55
C GLU A 386 13.05 -20.68 7.89
N MET A 387 13.21 -19.46 8.42
CA MET A 387 12.71 -18.27 7.75
C MET A 387 13.67 -17.95 6.60
N PRO A 388 13.24 -17.99 5.32
CA PRO A 388 14.13 -17.71 4.21
C PRO A 388 14.60 -16.25 4.29
N MET A 389 15.88 -16.06 4.60
CA MET A 389 16.53 -14.75 4.52
C MET A 389 16.91 -14.49 3.07
N ASP A 390 16.28 -13.48 2.45
CA ASP A 390 16.63 -13.06 1.09
C ASP A 390 18.11 -12.66 1.02
N ASP A 391 18.85 -13.26 0.08
CA ASP A 391 20.26 -12.93 -0.16
C ASP A 391 20.42 -11.56 -0.85
N THR A 392 19.35 -11.04 -1.47
CA THR A 392 19.29 -9.74 -2.18
C THR A 392 19.80 -8.57 -1.35
N TYR A 393 19.50 -8.55 -0.05
CA TYR A 393 19.83 -7.46 0.87
C TYR A 393 21.16 -7.62 1.62
N LYS A 394 21.82 -8.77 1.49
CA LYS A 394 23.09 -9.06 2.18
C LYS A 394 24.26 -8.36 1.47
N PRO A 395 25.38 -8.09 2.16
CA PRO A 395 26.59 -7.61 1.50
C PRO A 395 27.09 -8.64 0.50
N GLN A 396 26.96 -8.33 -0.80
CA GLN A 396 27.53 -9.13 -1.89
C GLN A 396 29.06 -9.22 -1.70
N ASN A 397 29.53 -10.41 -1.33
CA ASN A 397 30.93 -10.64 -1.03
C ASN A 397 31.72 -10.76 -2.36
N PRO A 398 32.57 -9.78 -2.74
CA PRO A 398 33.09 -9.64 -4.11
C PRO A 398 34.02 -10.77 -4.58
N LEU A 399 34.36 -11.70 -3.68
CA LEU A 399 35.23 -12.84 -3.95
C LEU A 399 34.49 -14.09 -4.47
N LYS A 400 33.15 -14.13 -4.46
CA LYS A 400 32.37 -15.32 -4.85
C LYS A 400 32.11 -15.47 -6.36
N GLY A 401 32.47 -14.46 -7.17
CA GLY A 401 32.26 -14.44 -8.63
C GLY A 401 33.40 -15.01 -9.49
N LYS A 402 34.42 -15.63 -8.89
CA LYS A 402 35.52 -16.29 -9.62
C LYS A 402 35.59 -17.79 -9.27
N GLY A 403 34.66 -18.56 -9.83
CA GLY A 403 34.56 -20.00 -9.58
C GLY A 403 33.36 -20.62 -10.27
N GLY A 404 33.43 -20.75 -11.60
CA GLY A 404 32.42 -21.32 -12.48
C GLY A 404 32.91 -21.28 -13.92
#